data_AF-A0A830GE14-F1
#
_entry.id   AF-A0A830GE14-F1
#
_cell.length_a   1.000
_cell.length_b   1.000
_cell.length_c   1.000
_cell.angle_alpha   90.00
_cell.angle_beta   90.00
_cell.angle_gamma   90.00
#
_symmetry.space_group_name_H-M   'P 1'
#
loop_
_entity.id
_entity.type
_entity.pdbx_description
1 polymer ?
#
loop_
_entity_poly.entity_id
_entity_poly.type
_entity_poly.pdbx_seq_one_letter_code
_entity_poly.pdbx_strand_id
1 'polypeptide(L)'
;MSDDDPFADLGSTLEDEPDDGDDSIDSQTSMDSADESDSSLESTRNPMVDSAFTYEEAQQRPFYARQSTIDEFDSWLNYELERELNERGYQNIVVREMTDALLRTVVEEDLVDEVAARFERAREDATSEPDK
;
A
#
# COMPACT_ATOMS: atom_id res chain seq x y z
N MET A 1 -1.13 -26.17 -39.65
CA MET A 1 -1.56 -26.75 -38.38
C MET A 1 -0.59 -26.19 -37.37
N SER A 2 -1.04 -25.13 -36.71
CA SER A 2 -0.27 -24.31 -35.78
C SER A 2 -0.61 -24.82 -34.39
N ASP A 3 0.11 -25.84 -33.95
CA ASP A 3 -0.15 -26.57 -32.71
C ASP A 3 0.99 -26.33 -31.70
N ASP A 4 1.33 -25.06 -31.45
CA ASP A 4 2.31 -24.69 -30.42
C ASP A 4 1.95 -23.32 -29.79
N ASP A 5 0.66 -23.11 -29.52
CA ASP A 5 0.19 -22.00 -28.70
C ASP A 5 -0.22 -22.54 -27.31
N PRO A 6 0.56 -22.26 -26.24
CA PRO A 6 0.29 -22.76 -24.90
C PRO A 6 -0.95 -22.13 -24.25
N PHE A 7 -1.59 -21.14 -24.89
CA PHE A 7 -2.78 -20.45 -24.38
C PHE A 7 -4.08 -20.78 -25.13
N ALA A 8 -4.04 -21.67 -26.13
CA ALA A 8 -5.20 -22.02 -26.95
C ALA A 8 -6.37 -22.65 -26.16
N ASP A 9 -6.09 -23.25 -25.00
CA ASP A 9 -7.10 -23.90 -24.14
C ASP A 9 -7.91 -22.91 -23.28
N LEU A 10 -7.45 -21.65 -23.15
CA LEU A 10 -8.12 -20.65 -22.31
C LEU A 10 -9.36 -20.04 -22.98
N GLY A 11 -9.45 -20.07 -24.31
CA GLY A 11 -10.58 -19.51 -25.06
C GLY A 11 -11.90 -20.23 -24.83
N SER A 12 -11.85 -21.52 -24.49
CA SER A 12 -13.06 -22.35 -24.35
C SER A 12 -13.79 -22.20 -23.01
N THR A 13 -13.28 -21.35 -22.10
CA THR A 13 -13.88 -21.10 -20.78
C THR A 13 -14.77 -19.85 -20.72
N LEU A 14 -14.86 -19.09 -21.82
CA LEU A 14 -15.59 -17.82 -21.86
C LEU A 14 -16.90 -17.88 -22.69
N GLU A 15 -17.21 -19.01 -23.31
CA GLU A 15 -18.38 -19.16 -24.18
C GLU A 15 -19.22 -20.36 -23.72
N ASP A 16 -20.11 -20.13 -22.74
CA ASP A 16 -21.56 -20.46 -22.78
C ASP A 16 -22.16 -20.41 -21.35
N GLU A 17 -22.79 -19.30 -20.97
CA GLU A 17 -23.89 -19.33 -20.00
C GLU A 17 -25.07 -18.52 -20.57
N PRO A 18 -26.27 -19.10 -20.68
CA PRO A 18 -27.40 -18.47 -21.36
C PRO A 18 -28.11 -17.41 -20.50
N ASP A 19 -28.45 -16.32 -21.18
CA ASP A 19 -29.47 -15.32 -20.83
C ASP A 19 -30.86 -15.88 -21.17
N ASP A 20 -31.75 -16.04 -20.17
CA ASP A 20 -33.19 -15.69 -20.23
C ASP A 20 -33.95 -16.07 -18.94
N GLY A 21 -34.88 -15.20 -18.51
CA GLY A 21 -35.82 -15.50 -17.41
C GLY A 21 -36.48 -14.27 -16.78
N ASP A 22 -37.51 -13.74 -17.44
CA ASP A 22 -38.40 -12.67 -16.97
C ASP A 22 -39.19 -13.04 -15.69
N ASP A 23 -39.50 -12.05 -14.84
CA ASP A 23 -40.75 -12.06 -14.08
C ASP A 23 -41.27 -10.62 -13.95
N SER A 24 -42.26 -10.34 -14.80
CA SER A 24 -43.12 -9.16 -14.74
C SER A 24 -44.08 -9.25 -13.54
N ILE A 25 -43.97 -8.33 -12.57
CA ILE A 25 -45.11 -7.95 -11.72
C ILE A 25 -45.48 -6.49 -12.01
N ASP A 26 -46.63 -6.35 -12.68
CA ASP A 26 -47.31 -5.11 -13.01
C ASP A 26 -48.07 -4.57 -11.79
N SER A 27 -47.86 -3.27 -11.55
CA SER A 27 -48.78 -2.25 -11.04
C SER A 27 -49.85 -2.62 -10.00
N GLN A 28 -49.87 -1.89 -8.87
CA GLN A 28 -50.92 -0.88 -8.59
C GLN A 28 -50.79 -0.18 -7.22
N THR A 29 -50.70 1.17 -7.25
CA THR A 29 -51.22 2.21 -6.31
C THR A 29 -50.90 2.09 -4.80
N SER A 30 -50.32 3.12 -4.14
CA SER A 30 -51.00 4.39 -3.84
C SER A 30 -50.04 5.53 -3.49
N MET A 31 -50.35 6.71 -4.02
CA MET A 31 -49.97 8.03 -3.48
C MET A 31 -50.63 8.25 -2.11
N ASP A 32 -49.84 8.70 -1.14
CA ASP A 32 -50.15 9.62 -0.01
C ASP A 32 -48.96 9.48 0.98
N SER A 33 -48.29 10.46 1.59
CA SER A 33 -48.40 11.91 1.65
C SER A 33 -47.04 12.43 2.14
N ALA A 34 -46.74 13.69 1.84
CA ALA A 34 -45.57 14.41 2.33
C ALA A 34 -45.54 14.48 3.88
N ASP A 35 -44.35 14.34 4.47
CA ASP A 35 -44.02 14.99 5.74
C ASP A 35 -42.63 15.63 5.63
N GLU A 36 -42.68 16.93 5.35
CA GLU A 36 -41.58 17.88 5.38
C GLU A 36 -41.16 18.12 6.83
N SER A 37 -39.96 17.68 7.22
CA SER A 37 -39.24 18.25 8.36
C SER A 37 -37.76 17.89 8.33
N ASP A 38 -37.00 18.56 7.46
CA ASP A 38 -35.65 19.00 7.81
C ASP A 38 -35.38 20.38 7.17
N SER A 39 -36.23 21.35 7.52
CA SER A 39 -35.94 22.75 7.27
C SER A 39 -35.06 23.26 8.42
N SER A 40 -33.75 23.18 8.26
CA SER A 40 -32.81 24.14 8.84
C SER A 40 -31.41 24.01 8.22
N LEU A 41 -31.07 25.01 7.41
CA LEU A 41 -29.76 25.31 6.81
C LEU A 41 -29.53 24.83 5.37
N GLU A 42 -30.50 25.07 4.47
CA GLU A 42 -30.16 25.37 3.07
C GLU A 42 -29.43 26.73 3.02
N SER A 43 -28.14 26.72 3.39
CA SER A 43 -27.21 27.62 2.73
C SER A 43 -27.29 27.23 1.26
N THR A 44 -27.70 28.15 0.38
CA THR A 44 -27.71 27.99 -1.08
C THR A 44 -26.29 27.68 -1.54
N ARG A 45 -25.88 26.42 -1.40
CA ARG A 45 -24.58 25.93 -1.84
C ARG A 45 -24.68 25.83 -3.35
N ASN A 46 -23.94 26.67 -4.05
CA ASN A 46 -23.97 26.65 -5.51
C ASN A 46 -23.20 25.39 -5.93
N PRO A 47 -23.83 24.37 -6.54
CA PRO A 47 -23.14 23.13 -6.89
C PRO A 47 -22.02 23.33 -7.92
N MET A 48 -21.99 24.50 -8.56
CA MET A 48 -20.97 24.93 -9.51
C MET A 48 -19.74 25.57 -8.82
N VAL A 49 -19.80 25.83 -7.51
CA VAL A 49 -18.77 26.54 -6.72
C VAL A 49 -18.41 25.77 -5.44
N ASP A 50 -19.40 25.17 -4.79
CA ASP A 50 -19.23 24.40 -3.56
C ASP A 50 -19.06 22.91 -3.87
N SER A 51 -17.93 22.35 -3.42
CA SER A 51 -17.71 20.91 -3.52
C SER A 51 -18.73 20.16 -2.66
N ALA A 52 -19.38 19.15 -3.24
CA ALA A 52 -20.33 18.30 -2.54
C ALA A 52 -19.68 17.47 -1.42
N PHE A 53 -18.37 17.24 -1.51
CA PHE A 53 -17.57 16.55 -0.50
C PHE A 53 -16.36 17.39 -0.12
N THR A 54 -16.02 17.41 1.16
CA THR A 54 -14.76 18.00 1.61
C THR A 54 -13.60 17.19 1.04
N TYR A 55 -12.65 17.86 0.39
CA TYR A 55 -11.41 17.22 -0.02
C TYR A 55 -10.56 16.98 1.22
N GLU A 56 -10.31 15.70 1.53
CA GLU A 56 -9.33 15.28 2.52
C GLU A 56 -8.11 14.75 1.76
N GLU A 57 -6.94 15.34 2.03
CA GLU A 57 -5.71 14.95 1.34
C GLU A 57 -5.33 13.51 1.70
N ALA A 58 -5.06 12.70 0.67
CA ALA A 58 -4.72 11.30 0.87
C ALA A 58 -3.34 11.17 1.53
N GLN A 59 -3.31 10.77 2.80
CA GLN A 59 -2.06 10.44 3.50
C GLN A 59 -1.54 9.08 3.02
N GLN A 60 -0.73 9.08 1.96
CA GLN A 60 -0.02 7.88 1.53
C GLN A 60 1.04 7.52 2.57
N ARG A 61 0.86 6.38 3.24
CA ARG A 61 1.90 5.77 4.07
C ARG A 61 2.73 4.86 3.17
N PRO A 62 4.01 5.16 2.91
CA PRO A 62 4.86 4.26 2.14
C PRO A 62 4.93 2.90 2.85
N PHE A 63 4.63 1.82 2.13
CA PHE A 63 4.77 0.46 2.64
C PHE A 63 6.24 0.00 2.69
N TYR A 64 7.09 0.61 1.87
CA TYR A 64 8.50 0.24 1.73
C TYR A 64 9.42 1.40 2.13
N ALA A 65 10.65 1.04 2.52
CA ALA A 65 11.71 2.01 2.73
C ALA A 65 12.05 2.75 1.42
N ARG A 66 12.66 3.93 1.56
CA ARG A 66 13.13 4.71 0.41
C ARG A 66 14.23 3.94 -0.33
N GLN A 67 14.24 4.00 -1.66
CA GLN A 67 15.22 3.29 -2.48
C GLN A 67 16.65 3.61 -2.08
N SER A 68 16.97 4.89 -1.84
CA SER A 68 18.32 5.30 -1.41
C SER A 68 18.76 4.62 -0.11
N THR A 69 17.85 4.43 0.84
CA THR A 69 18.13 3.74 2.10
C THR A 69 18.39 2.25 1.88
N ILE A 70 17.67 1.62 0.94
CA ILE A 70 17.91 0.22 0.57
C ILE A 70 19.27 0.07 -0.12
N ASP A 71 19.61 0.95 -1.06
CA ASP A 71 20.88 0.90 -1.79
C ASP A 71 22.10 1.08 -0.84
N GLU A 72 21.97 2.01 0.13
CA GLU A 72 22.98 2.22 1.18
C GLU A 72 23.11 0.98 2.07
N PHE A 73 22.00 0.38 2.47
CA PHE A 73 21.98 -0.83 3.29
C PHE A 73 22.61 -2.03 2.57
N ASP A 74 22.25 -2.27 1.30
CA ASP A 74 22.82 -3.35 0.50
C ASP A 74 24.32 -3.15 0.28
N SER A 75 24.75 -1.92 0.06
CA SER A 75 26.18 -1.59 -0.06
C SER A 75 26.93 -1.89 1.23
N TRP A 76 26.38 -1.48 2.38
CA TRP A 76 26.97 -1.77 3.68
C TRP A 76 27.04 -3.27 3.97
N LEU A 77 25.98 -4.02 3.66
CA LEU A 77 25.96 -5.48 3.80
C LEU A 77 27.11 -6.15 3.03
N ASN A 78 27.26 -5.81 1.74
CA ASN A 78 28.24 -6.46 0.87
C ASN A 78 29.68 -6.02 1.14
N TYR A 79 29.92 -4.75 1.48
CA TYR A 79 31.28 -4.22 1.61
C TYR A 79 31.82 -4.22 3.03
N GLU A 80 30.96 -4.11 4.05
CA GLU A 80 31.39 -4.10 5.45
C GLU A 80 31.14 -5.47 6.09
N LEU A 81 29.87 -5.89 6.18
CA LEU A 81 29.52 -7.09 6.92
C LEU A 81 30.02 -8.37 6.24
N GLU A 82 29.79 -8.53 4.93
CA GLU A 82 30.25 -9.71 4.20
C GLU A 82 31.79 -9.81 4.19
N ARG A 83 32.49 -8.66 4.08
CA ARG A 83 33.95 -8.62 4.16
C ARG A 83 34.44 -9.10 5.52
N GLU A 84 33.85 -8.60 6.60
CA GLU A 84 34.21 -9.00 7.96
C GLU A 84 33.94 -10.50 8.21
N LEU A 85 32.83 -11.02 7.70
CA LEU A 85 32.52 -12.44 7.78
C LEU A 85 33.48 -13.31 6.95
N ASN A 86 33.90 -12.83 5.77
CA ASN A 86 34.94 -13.47 4.96
C ASN A 86 36.28 -13.54 5.70
N GLU A 87 36.70 -12.47 6.38
CA GLU A 87 37.92 -12.45 7.19
C GLU A 87 37.86 -13.46 8.36
N ARG A 88 36.66 -13.72 8.87
CA ARG A 88 36.39 -14.74 9.90
C ARG A 88 36.26 -16.16 9.34
N GLY A 89 36.36 -16.33 8.02
CA GLY A 89 36.36 -17.63 7.34
C GLY A 89 34.99 -18.10 6.84
N TYR A 90 33.95 -17.27 6.92
CA TYR A 90 32.65 -17.58 6.33
C TYR A 90 32.64 -17.21 4.84
N GLN A 91 32.21 -18.12 3.97
CA GLN A 91 32.19 -17.94 2.53
C GLN A 91 30.83 -18.37 1.96
N ASN A 92 30.50 -17.93 0.75
CA ASN A 92 29.23 -18.23 0.08
C ASN A 92 28.01 -17.82 0.93
N ILE A 93 28.11 -16.65 1.56
CA ILE A 93 27.09 -16.14 2.49
C ILE A 93 25.91 -15.61 1.68
N VAL A 94 24.69 -16.00 2.05
CA VAL A 94 23.49 -15.48 1.40
C VAL A 94 23.06 -14.18 2.07
N VAL A 95 22.65 -13.18 1.28
CA VAL A 95 22.17 -11.87 1.79
C VAL A 95 21.12 -12.05 2.88
N ARG A 96 20.18 -12.99 2.68
CA ARG A 96 19.15 -13.32 3.67
C ARG A 96 19.74 -13.72 5.03
N GLU A 97 20.84 -14.47 5.08
CA GLU A 97 21.46 -14.89 6.33
C GLU A 97 22.04 -13.70 7.09
N MET A 98 22.67 -12.75 6.37
CA MET A 98 23.18 -11.51 6.97
C MET A 98 22.05 -10.64 7.51
N THR A 99 20.97 -10.48 6.73
CA THR A 99 19.80 -9.71 7.15
C THR A 99 19.10 -10.35 8.35
N ASP A 100 18.90 -11.68 8.34
CA ASP A 100 18.28 -12.41 9.45
C ASP A 100 19.15 -12.29 10.71
N ALA A 101 20.47 -12.39 10.59
CA ALA A 101 21.39 -12.20 11.72
C ALA A 101 21.29 -10.78 12.30
N LEU A 102 21.20 -9.76 11.44
CA LEU A 102 21.07 -8.37 11.87
C LEU A 102 19.74 -8.11 12.59
N LEU A 103 18.62 -8.55 12.00
CA LEU A 103 17.29 -8.41 12.62
C LEU A 103 17.23 -9.14 13.96
N ARG A 104 17.82 -10.33 14.02
CA ARG A 104 17.88 -11.12 15.25
C ARG A 104 18.74 -10.44 16.32
N THR A 105 19.87 -9.87 15.94
CA THR A 105 20.75 -9.12 16.86
C THR A 105 20.02 -7.93 17.48
N VAL A 106 19.27 -7.16 16.67
CA VAL A 106 18.49 -6.02 17.18
C VAL A 106 17.49 -6.44 18.25
N VAL A 107 16.85 -7.61 18.09
CA VAL A 107 15.86 -8.13 19.04
C VAL A 107 16.52 -8.77 20.27
N GLU A 108 17.58 -9.54 20.08
CA GLU A 108 18.24 -10.29 21.17
C GLU A 108 19.08 -9.40 22.08
N GLU A 109 19.73 -8.36 21.52
CA GLU A 109 20.57 -7.41 22.25
C GLU A 109 19.78 -6.20 22.77
N ASP A 110 18.44 -6.22 22.69
CA ASP A 110 17.52 -5.19 23.17
C ASP A 110 17.87 -3.77 22.68
N LEU A 111 18.22 -3.65 21.39
CA LEU A 111 18.61 -2.37 20.77
C LEU A 111 17.42 -1.45 20.46
N VAL A 112 16.24 -1.74 21.02
CA VAL A 112 14.98 -1.03 20.74
C VAL A 112 15.10 0.46 21.09
N ASP A 113 15.70 0.79 22.22
CA ASP A 113 15.88 2.18 22.65
C ASP A 113 16.79 2.98 21.70
N GLU A 114 17.85 2.37 21.18
CA GLU A 114 18.74 3.03 20.21
C GLU A 114 18.01 3.27 18.89
N VAL A 115 17.25 2.28 18.42
CA VAL A 115 16.43 2.39 17.20
C VAL A 115 15.37 3.48 17.36
N ALA A 116 14.69 3.53 18.51
CA ALA A 116 13.70 4.56 18.82
C ALA A 116 14.33 5.97 18.82
N ALA A 117 15.49 6.13 19.47
CA ALA A 117 16.20 7.41 19.50
C ALA A 117 16.66 7.87 18.10
N ARG A 118 17.10 6.95 17.23
CA ARG A 118 17.43 7.29 15.84
C ARG A 118 16.18 7.67 15.04
N PHE A 119 15.07 6.97 15.24
CA PHE A 119 13.81 7.30 14.59
C PHE A 119 13.32 8.70 14.97
N GLU A 120 13.37 9.06 16.25
CA GLU A 120 12.99 10.39 16.74
C GLU A 120 13.84 11.48 16.05
N ARG A 121 15.16 11.31 16.05
CA ARG A 121 16.07 12.25 15.37
C ARG A 121 15.77 12.39 13.88
N ALA A 122 15.60 11.28 13.17
CA ALA A 122 15.29 11.32 11.73
C ALA A 122 13.97 12.06 11.43
N ARG A 123 13.00 11.97 12.35
CA ARG A 123 11.74 12.71 12.24
C ARG A 123 11.94 14.21 12.48
N GLU A 124 12.72 14.59 13.48
CA GLU A 124 13.06 15.98 13.77
C GLU A 124 13.79 16.64 12.58
N ASP A 125 14.76 15.95 12.00
CA ASP A 125 15.52 16.40 10.83
C ASP A 125 14.60 16.62 9.62
N ALA A 126 13.71 15.65 9.33
CA ALA A 126 12.76 15.76 8.22
C ALA A 126 11.73 16.89 8.40
N THR A 127 11.41 17.27 9.64
CA THR A 127 10.54 18.43 9.92
C THR A 127 11.28 19.77 9.92
N SER A 128 12.61 19.75 10.01
CA SER A 128 13.47 20.94 10.14
C SER A 128 14.02 21.45 8.81
N GLU A 129 13.94 20.68 7.72
CA GLU A 129 14.19 21.15 6.36
C GLU A 129 12.89 21.71 5.75
N PRO A 130 12.65 23.04 5.75
CA PRO A 130 11.59 23.61 4.93
C PRO A 130 11.98 23.49 3.45
N ASP A 131 11.05 22.95 2.66
CA ASP A 131 11.05 22.89 1.19
C ASP A 131 11.64 24.19 0.60
N LYS A 132 12.68 24.06 -0.23
CA LYS A 132 13.32 25.19 -0.93
C LYS A 132 13.11 25.08 -2.44
#